data_AF-A0A176EFC8-F1
#
_entry.id   AF-A0A176EFC8-F1
#
_cell.length_a   1.000
_cell.length_b   1.000
_cell.length_c   1.000
_cell.angle_alpha   90.00
_cell.angle_beta   90.00
_cell.angle_gamma   90.00
#
_symmetry.space_group_name_H-M   'P 1'
#
loop_
_entity.id
_entity.type
_entity.pdbx_description
1 polymer ?
#
loop_
_entity_poly.entity_id
_entity_poly.type
_entity_poly.pdbx_seq_one_letter_code
_entity_poly.pdbx_strand_id
1 'polypeptide(L)'
;MTIAQIVLSDLHLGARDSLLTHVLGGGEIAREPSPVLAAFAAGLRATLGDREKPQLVLLGDALDLGLSPFGDVSKAFLQLIDAFYPENGQEIFRRDIVYIAGNHDHHLWRMAQDHRFVTQLQDGEIPGDLEHITPIIGQPTHGCRLMESLIAQRPHLAGASVRIAYPNWGLADADRKRAVVMHHGHYLDGMYRALSNMRGFLEQTPARPATMHQLEAENGPWIDFLWSDLGSAGEVGGQTGSLYQTMLSAGASHDFAESITRRLTGGLNAKLGINPQMQLKYGITLDNLIRAGVDLTAGRAAERQREGYGHVLGEAEIDDIGWYLGQPMAAQLREELGELPREMQFVFGHTHKPFQDELMVDGYATPVGVFNTGGWVLDEPTLMPVQGCAAMLISDELEVASLRLFNDPTDGTMAPVRVEGSGRVSRLVDDASEAVAGAADEWAAFSSEVHGRIVAEADRRVRDMLDQSNHAVREAAE
;
A
#
# COMPACT_ATOMS: atom_id res chain seq x y z
N MET A 1 10.92 14.43 -23.41
CA MET A 1 9.81 13.55 -22.98
C MET A 1 9.03 14.27 -21.89
N THR A 2 7.76 13.94 -21.63
CA THR A 2 7.00 14.58 -20.52
C THR A 2 6.59 13.58 -19.47
N ILE A 3 6.68 13.97 -18.19
CA ILE A 3 6.13 13.18 -17.08
C ILE A 3 4.60 13.29 -17.16
N ALA A 4 3.94 12.20 -17.52
CA ALA A 4 2.50 12.14 -17.73
C ALA A 4 1.73 11.71 -16.47
N GLN A 5 2.35 10.89 -15.62
CA GLN A 5 1.81 10.48 -14.32
C GLN A 5 2.89 10.48 -13.24
N ILE A 6 2.49 10.77 -12.00
CA ILE A 6 3.28 10.51 -10.80
C ILE A 6 2.45 9.59 -9.90
N VAL A 7 3.06 8.48 -9.52
CA VAL A 7 2.45 7.44 -8.69
C VAL A 7 3.02 7.53 -7.28
N LEU A 8 2.13 7.63 -6.30
CA LEU A 8 2.44 7.63 -4.88
C LEU A 8 1.64 6.52 -4.18
N SER A 9 2.22 5.83 -3.21
CA SER A 9 1.62 4.73 -2.46
C SER A 9 2.00 4.83 -0.98
N ASP A 10 1.30 4.09 -0.12
CA ASP A 10 1.70 3.86 1.29
C ASP A 10 1.93 5.21 2.03
N LEU A 11 1.05 6.17 1.78
CA LEU A 11 1.09 7.49 2.43
C LEU A 11 0.57 7.39 3.86
N HIS A 12 -0.37 6.48 4.10
CA HIS A 12 -1.11 6.27 5.36
C HIS A 12 -1.59 7.60 5.97
N LEU A 13 -2.25 8.44 5.17
CA LEU A 13 -2.77 9.71 5.65
C LEU A 13 -3.79 9.47 6.77
N GLY A 14 -3.54 10.06 7.93
CA GLY A 14 -4.29 9.86 9.17
C GLY A 14 -3.50 9.11 10.24
N ALA A 15 -2.53 8.27 9.84
CA ALA A 15 -1.64 7.57 10.76
C ALA A 15 -0.67 8.55 11.44
N ARG A 16 -0.40 8.35 12.73
CA ARG A 16 0.43 9.28 13.53
C ARG A 16 1.94 9.17 13.25
N ASP A 17 2.33 8.02 12.75
CA ASP A 17 3.68 7.62 12.33
C ASP A 17 3.94 7.87 10.84
N SER A 18 2.92 8.25 10.05
CA SER A 18 3.13 8.78 8.70
C SER A 18 3.86 10.12 8.74
N LEU A 19 4.93 10.24 7.95
CA LEU A 19 5.68 11.49 7.78
C LEU A 19 4.84 12.61 7.14
N LEU A 20 3.80 12.25 6.39
CA LEU A 20 2.94 13.19 5.67
C LEU A 20 1.78 13.71 6.50
N THR A 21 1.42 13.01 7.59
CA THR A 21 0.34 13.41 8.47
C THR A 21 0.82 14.43 9.51
N HIS A 22 0.25 15.63 9.49
CA HIS A 22 0.57 16.64 10.50
C HIS A 22 -0.24 16.42 11.77
N VAL A 23 0.44 15.97 12.82
CA VAL A 23 -0.13 15.76 14.17
C VAL A 23 0.34 16.87 15.12
N LEU A 24 -0.61 17.54 15.77
CA LEU A 24 -0.35 18.54 16.81
C LEU A 24 0.08 17.87 18.13
N GLY A 25 0.68 18.63 19.05
CA GLY A 25 1.16 18.10 20.33
C GLY A 25 0.11 17.42 21.21
N GLY A 26 -1.18 17.69 20.98
CA GLY A 26 -2.31 17.01 21.64
C GLY A 26 -2.79 15.72 20.96
N GLY A 27 -2.14 15.27 19.88
CA GLY A 27 -2.54 14.09 19.10
C GLY A 27 -3.63 14.32 18.06
N GLU A 28 -4.13 15.55 17.93
CA GLU A 28 -5.08 15.98 16.92
C GLU A 28 -4.40 16.20 15.56
N ILE A 29 -5.07 15.81 14.48
CA ILE A 29 -4.62 16.13 13.12
C ILE A 29 -4.81 17.62 12.85
N ALA A 30 -3.71 18.28 12.45
CA ALA A 30 -3.69 19.71 12.12
C ALA A 30 -4.54 20.01 10.86
N ARG A 31 -4.77 21.30 10.57
CA ARG A 31 -5.39 21.71 9.30
C ARG A 31 -4.37 21.89 8.19
N GLU A 32 -3.21 22.41 8.54
CA GLU A 32 -2.13 22.73 7.60
C GLU A 32 -1.33 21.46 7.25
N PRO A 33 -0.74 21.38 6.04
CA PRO A 33 0.21 20.33 5.68
C PRO A 33 1.35 20.15 6.68
N SER A 34 1.89 18.93 6.78
CA SER A 34 3.11 18.70 7.55
C SER A 34 4.30 19.41 6.88
N PRO A 35 5.36 19.77 7.63
CA PRO A 35 6.57 20.34 7.03
C PRO A 35 7.15 19.45 5.92
N VAL A 36 7.15 18.12 6.13
CA VAL A 36 7.57 17.13 5.13
C VAL A 36 6.69 17.19 3.88
N LEU A 37 5.37 17.19 4.04
CA LEU A 37 4.43 17.25 2.91
C LEU A 37 4.56 18.57 2.13
N ALA A 38 4.71 19.70 2.82
CA ALA A 38 4.91 21.00 2.21
C ALA A 38 6.24 21.04 1.41
N ALA A 39 7.33 20.53 1.99
CA ALA A 39 8.63 20.47 1.32
C ALA A 39 8.61 19.49 0.13
N PHE A 40 7.91 18.36 0.25
CA PHE A 40 7.71 17.42 -0.86
C PHE A 40 6.99 18.09 -2.03
N ALA A 41 5.89 18.78 -1.75
CA ALA A 41 5.14 19.54 -2.74
C ALA A 41 5.99 20.64 -3.39
N ALA A 42 6.88 21.29 -2.63
CA ALA A 42 7.82 22.28 -3.17
C ALA A 42 8.84 21.65 -4.13
N GLY A 43 9.46 20.52 -3.74
CA GLY A 43 10.40 19.77 -4.59
C GLY A 43 9.78 19.31 -5.91
N LEU A 44 8.53 18.80 -5.86
CA LEU A 44 7.79 18.43 -7.06
C LEU A 44 7.51 19.64 -7.97
N ARG A 45 7.06 20.77 -7.40
CA ARG A 45 6.84 22.01 -8.20
C ARG A 45 8.11 22.48 -8.89
N ALA A 46 9.23 22.53 -8.16
CA ALA A 46 10.50 22.96 -8.72
C ALA A 46 10.99 22.00 -9.81
N THR A 47 10.83 20.69 -9.60
CA THR A 47 11.21 19.65 -10.59
C THR A 47 10.37 19.77 -11.86
N LEU A 48 9.05 19.95 -11.73
CA LEU A 48 8.13 20.02 -12.87
C LEU A 48 8.22 21.37 -13.59
N GLY A 49 8.43 22.47 -12.86
CA GLY A 49 8.46 23.83 -13.41
C GLY A 49 7.13 24.18 -14.09
N ASP A 50 7.18 24.87 -15.24
CA ASP A 50 6.00 25.25 -16.03
C ASP A 50 5.55 24.17 -17.04
N ARG A 51 6.02 22.92 -16.89
CA ARG A 51 5.64 21.81 -17.77
C ARG A 51 4.16 21.45 -17.60
N GLU A 52 3.67 20.64 -18.53
CA GLU A 52 2.33 20.06 -18.41
C GLU A 52 2.18 19.29 -17.10
N LYS A 53 1.05 19.48 -16.42
CA LYS A 53 0.79 18.86 -15.13
C LYS A 53 0.59 17.34 -15.31
N PRO A 54 1.32 16.49 -14.58
CA PRO A 54 1.05 15.05 -14.59
C PRO A 54 -0.29 14.70 -13.93
N GLN A 55 -0.81 13.50 -14.20
CA GLN A 55 -1.85 12.89 -13.37
C GLN A 55 -1.27 12.48 -12.02
N LEU A 56 -2.05 12.67 -10.97
CA LEU A 56 -1.78 11.99 -9.70
C LEU A 56 -2.41 10.60 -9.71
N VAL A 57 -1.61 9.59 -9.39
CA VAL A 57 -2.07 8.22 -9.15
C VAL A 57 -1.75 7.87 -7.70
N LEU A 58 -2.78 7.53 -6.92
CA LEU A 58 -2.66 7.04 -5.55
C LEU A 58 -2.80 5.52 -5.56
N LEU A 59 -1.71 4.80 -5.28
CA LEU A 59 -1.53 3.37 -5.49
C LEU A 59 -1.71 2.54 -4.20
N GLY A 60 -2.82 2.75 -3.52
CA GLY A 60 -3.17 2.00 -2.32
C GLY A 60 -2.43 2.47 -1.09
N ASP A 61 -3.04 2.18 0.05
CA ASP A 61 -2.66 2.63 1.39
C ASP A 61 -2.31 4.14 1.43
N ALA A 62 -2.98 4.92 0.59
CA ALA A 62 -2.87 6.37 0.62
C ALA A 62 -3.60 6.94 1.84
N LEU A 63 -4.68 6.27 2.26
CA LEU A 63 -5.45 6.62 3.45
C LEU A 63 -5.36 5.50 4.48
N ASP A 64 -5.15 5.84 5.75
CA ASP A 64 -5.10 4.85 6.84
C ASP A 64 -6.49 4.56 7.41
N LEU A 65 -7.46 4.19 6.56
CA LEU A 65 -8.84 3.95 6.99
C LEU A 65 -8.97 2.72 7.89
N GLY A 66 -8.04 1.77 7.74
CA GLY A 66 -8.09 0.54 8.50
C GLY A 66 -7.74 0.71 9.97
N LEU A 67 -6.87 1.67 10.32
CA LEU A 67 -6.38 1.83 11.70
C LEU A 67 -6.69 3.21 12.30
N SER A 68 -7.03 4.20 11.47
CA SER A 68 -7.26 5.57 11.93
C SER A 68 -8.73 5.99 11.79
N PRO A 69 -9.25 6.85 12.69
CA PRO A 69 -10.61 7.37 12.57
C PRO A 69 -10.82 8.13 11.26
N PHE A 70 -11.96 7.92 10.59
CA PHE A 70 -12.34 8.58 9.34
C PHE A 70 -12.19 10.10 9.38
N GLY A 71 -12.51 10.74 10.51
CA GLY A 71 -12.39 12.19 10.67
C GLY A 71 -10.95 12.69 10.63
N ASP A 72 -10.02 11.90 11.16
CA ASP A 72 -8.59 12.23 11.18
C ASP A 72 -7.96 11.95 9.80
N VAL A 73 -8.29 10.81 9.19
CA VAL A 73 -7.94 10.50 7.79
C VAL A 73 -8.45 11.58 6.83
N SER A 74 -9.70 12.04 7.00
CA SER A 74 -10.28 13.10 6.17
C SER A 74 -9.53 14.42 6.28
N LYS A 75 -9.09 14.81 7.48
CA LYS A 75 -8.27 16.02 7.68
C LYS A 75 -6.90 15.86 7.03
N ALA A 76 -6.24 14.71 7.21
CA ALA A 76 -4.93 14.43 6.62
C ALA A 76 -5.01 14.37 5.08
N PHE A 77 -6.08 13.84 4.51
CA PHE A 77 -6.31 13.91 3.06
C PHE A 77 -6.47 15.35 2.57
N LEU A 78 -7.19 16.20 3.31
CA LEU A 78 -7.29 17.62 2.97
C LEU A 78 -5.94 18.35 3.06
N GLN A 79 -5.05 17.97 3.98
CA GLN A 79 -3.67 18.47 4.00
C GLN A 79 -2.93 18.15 2.69
N LEU A 80 -3.05 16.92 2.18
CA LEU A 80 -2.48 16.53 0.89
C LEU A 80 -3.04 17.40 -0.25
N ILE A 81 -4.36 17.56 -0.29
CA ILE A 81 -5.04 18.37 -1.30
C ILE A 81 -4.58 19.83 -1.25
N ASP A 82 -4.48 20.41 -0.07
CA ASP A 82 -4.02 21.80 0.10
C ASP A 82 -2.54 21.96 -0.29
N ALA A 83 -1.71 20.95 -0.04
CA ALA A 83 -0.31 20.94 -0.44
C ALA A 83 -0.14 20.81 -1.96
N PHE A 84 -0.97 20.01 -2.64
CA PHE A 84 -0.82 19.73 -4.08
C PHE A 84 -1.60 20.70 -4.98
N TYR A 85 -2.73 21.21 -4.48
CA TYR A 85 -3.63 22.10 -5.20
C TYR A 85 -3.95 23.35 -4.36
N PRO A 86 -2.94 24.20 -4.07
CA PRO A 86 -3.15 25.39 -3.24
C PRO A 86 -4.12 26.36 -3.92
N GLU A 87 -4.96 27.03 -3.13
CA GLU A 87 -5.89 28.05 -3.65
C GLU A 87 -5.15 29.21 -4.32
N ASN A 88 -4.02 29.62 -3.72
CA ASN A 88 -3.18 30.71 -4.18
C ASN A 88 -1.78 30.18 -4.49
N GLY A 89 -1.62 29.49 -5.62
CA GLY A 89 -0.33 28.97 -6.05
C GLY A 89 -0.42 28.09 -7.30
N GLN A 90 0.72 27.53 -7.69
CA GLN A 90 0.78 26.59 -8.80
C GLN A 90 0.35 25.20 -8.32
N GLU A 91 -0.69 24.65 -8.95
CA GLU A 91 -1.07 23.25 -8.79
C GLU A 91 -0.02 22.34 -9.42
N ILE A 92 0.24 21.21 -8.77
CA ILE A 92 1.22 20.22 -9.24
C ILE A 92 0.61 19.29 -10.28
N PHE A 93 -0.65 18.90 -10.07
CA PHE A 93 -1.29 17.81 -10.80
C PHE A 93 -2.52 18.29 -11.58
N ARG A 94 -2.93 17.48 -12.56
CA ARG A 94 -4.26 17.58 -13.14
C ARG A 94 -5.32 17.26 -12.08
N ARG A 95 -6.54 17.78 -12.28
CA ARG A 95 -7.65 17.63 -11.33
C ARG A 95 -8.41 16.30 -11.49
N ASP A 96 -7.97 15.44 -12.40
CA ASP A 96 -8.42 14.05 -12.52
C ASP A 96 -7.41 13.12 -11.83
N ILE A 97 -7.79 12.60 -10.66
CA ILE A 97 -6.96 11.71 -9.84
C ILE A 97 -7.39 10.27 -10.10
N VAL A 98 -6.43 9.36 -10.25
CA VAL A 98 -6.68 7.93 -10.25
C VAL A 98 -6.31 7.33 -8.91
N TYR A 99 -7.17 6.47 -8.39
CA TYR A 99 -7.01 5.77 -7.13
C TYR A 99 -7.03 4.26 -7.37
N ILE A 100 -6.11 3.54 -6.75
CA ILE A 100 -6.12 2.10 -6.64
C ILE A 100 -6.15 1.80 -5.15
N ALA A 101 -7.09 0.99 -4.67
CA ALA A 101 -7.13 0.66 -3.25
C ALA A 101 -6.08 -0.40 -2.89
N GLY A 102 -5.50 -0.25 -1.71
CA GLY A 102 -4.66 -1.21 -1.01
C GLY A 102 -5.44 -1.91 0.11
N ASN A 103 -4.73 -2.43 1.11
CA ASN A 103 -5.38 -3.15 2.21
C ASN A 103 -5.88 -2.23 3.33
N HIS A 104 -5.22 -1.11 3.63
CA HIS A 104 -5.68 -0.15 4.65
C HIS A 104 -6.87 0.67 4.19
N ASP A 105 -7.05 0.84 2.89
CA ASP A 105 -8.13 1.63 2.29
C ASP A 105 -9.03 0.81 1.34
N HIS A 106 -9.00 -0.53 1.46
CA HIS A 106 -9.87 -1.44 0.72
C HIS A 106 -11.37 -1.08 0.86
N HIS A 107 -11.76 -0.50 1.99
CA HIS A 107 -13.11 0.03 2.21
C HIS A 107 -13.57 1.01 1.11
N LEU A 108 -12.67 1.79 0.50
CA LEU A 108 -13.02 2.68 -0.61
C LEU A 108 -13.48 1.91 -1.84
N TRP A 109 -12.87 0.76 -2.12
CA TRP A 109 -13.30 -0.12 -3.19
C TRP A 109 -14.70 -0.69 -2.92
N ARG A 110 -14.95 -1.14 -1.69
CA ARG A 110 -16.28 -1.58 -1.25
C ARG A 110 -17.35 -0.49 -1.43
N MET A 111 -17.06 0.73 -1.00
CA MET A 111 -17.95 1.88 -1.21
C MET A 111 -18.24 2.13 -2.70
N ALA A 112 -17.24 1.97 -3.57
CA ALA A 112 -17.38 2.17 -5.01
C ALA A 112 -18.25 1.08 -5.65
N GLN A 113 -18.08 -0.19 -5.25
CA GLN A 113 -18.93 -1.32 -5.66
C GLN A 113 -20.39 -1.08 -5.25
N ASP A 114 -20.62 -0.73 -3.98
CA ASP A 114 -21.97 -0.47 -3.46
C ASP A 114 -22.65 0.70 -4.19
N HIS A 115 -21.91 1.81 -4.39
CA HIS A 115 -22.43 2.96 -5.14
C HIS A 115 -22.77 2.59 -6.59
N ARG A 116 -21.94 1.77 -7.26
CA ARG A 116 -22.21 1.29 -8.61
C ARG A 116 -23.47 0.46 -8.67
N PHE A 117 -23.61 -0.51 -7.76
CA PHE A 117 -24.79 -1.38 -7.67
C PHE A 117 -26.07 -0.56 -7.43
N VAL A 118 -26.03 0.39 -6.50
CA VAL A 118 -27.16 1.31 -6.24
C VAL A 118 -27.50 2.15 -7.47
N THR A 119 -26.50 2.65 -8.20
CA THR A 119 -26.73 3.42 -9.44
C THR A 119 -27.43 2.56 -10.50
N GLN A 120 -26.99 1.31 -10.69
CA GLN A 120 -27.62 0.38 -11.63
C GLN A 120 -29.07 0.06 -11.25
N LEU A 121 -29.35 -0.13 -9.96
CA LEU A 121 -30.73 -0.27 -9.48
C LEU A 121 -31.59 0.95 -9.79
N GLN A 122 -31.04 2.16 -9.65
CA GLN A 122 -31.73 3.41 -9.99
C GLN A 122 -32.00 3.55 -11.49
N ASP A 123 -31.12 2.99 -12.33
CA ASP A 123 -31.27 2.94 -13.79
C ASP A 123 -32.21 1.81 -14.26
N GLY A 124 -32.76 1.01 -13.33
CA GLY A 124 -33.69 -0.08 -13.61
C GLY A 124 -33.04 -1.41 -13.95
N GLU A 125 -31.71 -1.52 -13.80
CA GLU A 125 -30.97 -2.77 -13.91
C GLU A 125 -30.97 -3.53 -12.58
N ILE A 126 -30.89 -4.86 -12.60
CA ILE A 126 -30.68 -5.69 -11.41
C ILE A 126 -29.43 -6.54 -11.64
N PRO A 127 -28.25 -6.08 -11.20
CA PRO A 127 -27.00 -6.84 -11.34
C PRO A 127 -27.07 -8.15 -10.54
N GLY A 128 -26.36 -9.17 -11.01
CA GLY A 128 -26.33 -10.48 -10.36
C GLY A 128 -25.54 -10.50 -9.05
N ASP A 129 -24.35 -9.89 -9.04
CA ASP A 129 -23.48 -9.75 -7.88
C ASP A 129 -22.64 -8.46 -8.02
N LEU A 130 -21.86 -8.12 -6.99
CA LEU A 130 -20.90 -7.02 -7.01
C LEU A 130 -19.70 -7.34 -7.91
N GLU A 131 -19.20 -6.34 -8.61
CA GLU A 131 -18.01 -6.48 -9.46
C GLU A 131 -16.76 -6.61 -8.58
N HIS A 132 -16.03 -7.72 -8.67
CA HIS A 132 -14.82 -7.94 -7.88
C HIS A 132 -13.62 -7.12 -8.37
N ILE A 133 -13.47 -6.96 -9.68
CA ILE A 133 -12.29 -6.33 -10.30
C ILE A 133 -12.72 -5.37 -11.40
N THR A 134 -11.93 -4.34 -11.67
CA THR A 134 -12.06 -3.49 -12.85
C THR A 134 -11.12 -3.93 -13.97
N PRO A 135 -11.33 -3.47 -15.22
CA PRO A 135 -10.34 -3.59 -16.27
C PRO A 135 -8.98 -3.00 -15.86
N ILE A 136 -7.88 -3.62 -16.30
CA ILE A 136 -6.53 -3.08 -16.09
C ILE A 136 -6.34 -1.86 -16.98
N ILE A 137 -6.61 -2.00 -18.28
CA ILE A 137 -6.32 -0.99 -19.29
C ILE A 137 -7.55 -0.12 -19.56
N GLY A 138 -7.33 1.20 -19.53
CA GLY A 138 -8.35 2.19 -19.88
C GLY A 138 -8.61 3.18 -18.76
N GLN A 139 -9.62 4.03 -18.94
CA GLN A 139 -10.01 5.01 -17.92
C GLN A 139 -10.91 4.37 -16.87
N PRO A 140 -10.61 4.47 -15.55
CA PRO A 140 -11.45 3.87 -14.53
C PRO A 140 -12.87 4.46 -14.55
N THR A 141 -13.86 3.57 -14.42
CA THR A 141 -15.28 3.89 -14.57
C THR A 141 -15.98 4.20 -13.23
N HIS A 142 -15.38 3.81 -12.12
CA HIS A 142 -15.90 4.03 -10.78
C HIS A 142 -15.43 5.38 -10.22
N GLY A 143 -16.31 6.10 -9.52
CA GLY A 143 -15.95 7.33 -8.80
C GLY A 143 -15.73 7.05 -7.32
N CYS A 144 -14.70 7.63 -6.72
CA CYS A 144 -14.45 7.55 -5.27
C CYS A 144 -15.21 8.68 -4.56
N ARG A 145 -16.47 8.43 -4.24
CA ARG A 145 -17.39 9.46 -3.70
C ARG A 145 -16.92 10.10 -2.40
N LEU A 146 -16.26 9.35 -1.53
CA LEU A 146 -15.72 9.90 -0.28
C LEU A 146 -14.70 11.00 -0.57
N MET A 147 -13.70 10.69 -1.41
CA MET A 147 -12.63 11.63 -1.75
C MET A 147 -13.14 12.82 -2.57
N GLU A 148 -14.05 12.57 -3.53
CA GLU A 148 -14.72 13.65 -4.28
C GLU A 148 -15.47 14.60 -3.34
N SER A 149 -16.17 14.06 -2.33
CA SER A 149 -16.90 14.87 -1.34
C SER A 149 -15.97 15.66 -0.41
N LEU A 150 -14.80 15.12 -0.08
CA LEU A 150 -13.76 15.83 0.67
C LEU A 150 -13.17 16.98 -0.18
N ILE A 151 -12.80 16.71 -1.43
CA ILE A 151 -12.28 17.73 -2.35
C ILE A 151 -13.30 18.84 -2.58
N ALA A 152 -14.60 18.52 -2.63
CA ALA A 152 -15.67 19.52 -2.77
C ALA A 152 -15.72 20.55 -1.61
N GLN A 153 -15.06 20.29 -0.47
CA GLN A 153 -14.88 21.30 0.59
C GLN A 153 -13.87 22.40 0.22
N ARG A 154 -13.24 22.31 -0.96
CA ARG A 154 -12.32 23.31 -1.53
C ARG A 154 -12.93 23.89 -2.81
N PRO A 155 -13.64 25.03 -2.73
CA PRO A 155 -14.37 25.58 -3.87
C PRO A 155 -13.52 25.85 -5.13
N HIS A 156 -12.23 26.18 -4.96
CA HIS A 156 -11.31 26.41 -6.09
C HIS A 156 -11.02 25.14 -6.91
N LEU A 157 -11.34 23.96 -6.37
CA LEU A 157 -11.18 22.65 -7.02
C LEU A 157 -12.48 22.12 -7.63
N ALA A 158 -13.46 22.99 -7.87
CA ALA A 158 -14.68 22.62 -8.59
C ALA A 158 -14.34 21.89 -9.91
N GLY A 159 -14.99 20.74 -10.12
CA GLY A 159 -14.77 19.87 -11.28
C GLY A 159 -13.64 18.85 -11.14
N ALA A 160 -12.90 18.85 -10.02
CA ALA A 160 -11.98 17.75 -9.71
C ALA A 160 -12.73 16.43 -9.52
N SER A 161 -12.11 15.33 -9.93
CA SER A 161 -12.70 13.98 -9.87
C SER A 161 -11.68 12.96 -9.38
N VAL A 162 -12.16 11.94 -8.68
CA VAL A 162 -11.33 10.81 -8.25
C VAL A 162 -11.93 9.53 -8.79
N ARG A 163 -11.20 8.85 -9.67
CA ARG A 163 -11.64 7.61 -10.31
C ARG A 163 -10.90 6.44 -9.69
N ILE A 164 -11.63 5.40 -9.31
CA ILE A 164 -11.08 4.24 -8.62
C ILE A 164 -11.05 3.00 -9.54
N ALA A 165 -9.94 2.27 -9.50
CA ALA A 165 -9.73 0.98 -10.15
C ALA A 165 -9.22 -0.03 -9.11
N TYR A 166 -9.47 -1.32 -9.33
CA TYR A 166 -9.06 -2.36 -8.39
C TYR A 166 -9.00 -3.76 -9.04
N PRO A 167 -8.05 -4.64 -8.64
CA PRO A 167 -6.88 -4.33 -7.82
C PRO A 167 -5.75 -3.68 -8.64
N ASN A 168 -5.88 -3.71 -9.98
CA ASN A 168 -4.89 -3.20 -10.90
C ASN A 168 -5.45 -2.04 -11.71
N TRP A 169 -4.55 -1.16 -12.14
CA TRP A 169 -4.80 -0.21 -13.22
C TRP A 169 -3.55 -0.05 -14.06
N GLY A 170 -3.70 0.21 -15.35
CA GLY A 170 -2.57 0.30 -16.25
C GLY A 170 -2.85 1.10 -17.51
N LEU A 171 -1.74 1.40 -18.18
CA LEU A 171 -1.68 2.11 -19.44
C LEU A 171 -0.98 1.21 -20.45
N ALA A 172 -1.52 1.14 -21.67
CA ALA A 172 -0.90 0.39 -22.76
C ALA A 172 -0.79 1.25 -24.01
N ASP A 173 0.33 1.10 -24.69
CA ASP A 173 0.58 1.62 -26.02
C ASP A 173 0.71 0.43 -26.98
N ALA A 174 -0.33 0.25 -27.80
CA ALA A 174 -0.40 -0.86 -28.75
C ALA A 174 0.65 -0.73 -29.87
N ASP A 175 0.97 0.49 -30.31
CA ASP A 175 1.93 0.74 -31.39
C ASP A 175 3.36 0.43 -30.93
N ARG A 176 3.69 0.83 -29.69
CA ARG A 176 4.99 0.56 -29.06
C ARG A 176 5.07 -0.83 -28.40
N LYS A 177 3.95 -1.54 -28.28
CA LYS A 177 3.80 -2.80 -27.53
C LYS A 177 4.35 -2.70 -26.10
N ARG A 178 4.08 -1.57 -25.45
CA ARG A 178 4.55 -1.26 -24.09
C ARG A 178 3.36 -1.09 -23.16
N ALA A 179 3.50 -1.53 -21.92
CA ALA A 179 2.51 -1.24 -20.88
C ALA A 179 3.16 -0.96 -19.53
N VAL A 180 2.46 -0.17 -18.71
CA VAL A 180 2.72 -0.02 -17.27
C VAL A 180 1.47 -0.48 -16.53
N VAL A 181 1.61 -1.40 -15.58
CA VAL A 181 0.53 -1.80 -14.67
C VAL A 181 0.93 -1.47 -13.25
N MET A 182 -0.03 -0.94 -12.52
CA MET A 182 0.07 -0.47 -11.15
C MET A 182 -0.84 -1.33 -10.29
N HIS A 183 -0.29 -1.86 -9.20
CA HIS A 183 -1.01 -2.62 -8.18
C HIS A 183 -0.50 -2.22 -6.80
N HIS A 184 -1.35 -2.16 -5.76
CA HIS A 184 -0.85 -1.77 -4.44
C HIS A 184 0.22 -2.74 -3.90
N GLY A 185 0.03 -4.04 -4.04
CA GLY A 185 1.03 -5.06 -3.68
C GLY A 185 0.57 -6.06 -2.64
N HIS A 186 -0.55 -5.80 -1.95
CA HIS A 186 -1.06 -6.65 -0.87
C HIS A 186 -1.23 -8.13 -1.26
N TYR A 187 -1.69 -8.44 -2.48
CA TYR A 187 -1.80 -9.84 -2.93
C TYR A 187 -0.47 -10.56 -3.21
N LEU A 188 0.65 -9.84 -3.27
CA LEU A 188 1.98 -10.45 -3.32
C LEU A 188 2.34 -11.06 -1.95
N ASP A 189 1.69 -10.59 -0.89
CA ASP A 189 1.83 -11.14 0.44
C ASP A 189 0.85 -12.32 0.66
N GLY A 190 1.36 -13.44 1.19
CA GLY A 190 0.57 -14.63 1.52
C GLY A 190 -0.50 -14.40 2.60
N MET A 191 -0.34 -13.40 3.48
CA MET A 191 -1.30 -13.03 4.53
C MET A 191 -2.62 -12.55 3.92
N TYR A 192 -2.56 -11.78 2.82
CA TYR A 192 -3.74 -11.30 2.10
C TYR A 192 -4.30 -12.34 1.13
N ARG A 193 -3.67 -13.52 1.06
CA ARG A 193 -4.16 -14.70 0.33
C ARG A 193 -4.60 -15.82 1.27
N ALA A 194 -4.87 -15.51 2.55
CA ALA A 194 -5.16 -16.50 3.57
C ALA A 194 -6.34 -17.42 3.21
N LEU A 195 -7.42 -16.87 2.64
CA LEU A 195 -8.60 -17.66 2.27
C LEU A 195 -8.33 -18.55 1.05
N SER A 196 -7.57 -18.07 0.06
CA SER A 196 -7.12 -18.92 -1.05
C SER A 196 -6.20 -20.05 -0.58
N ASN A 197 -5.29 -19.77 0.35
CA ASN A 197 -4.43 -20.79 0.96
C ASN A 197 -5.26 -21.84 1.71
N MET A 198 -6.26 -21.40 2.47
CA MET A 198 -7.19 -22.30 3.18
C MET A 198 -8.01 -23.14 2.21
N ARG A 199 -8.54 -22.55 1.12
CA ARG A 199 -9.25 -23.30 0.06
C ARG A 199 -8.36 -24.37 -0.54
N GLY A 200 -7.14 -24.02 -0.95
CA GLY A 200 -6.19 -24.96 -1.52
C GLY A 200 -5.89 -26.14 -0.59
N PHE A 201 -5.74 -25.85 0.71
CA PHE A 201 -5.57 -26.88 1.73
C PHE A 201 -6.81 -27.79 1.89
N LEU A 202 -8.00 -27.20 2.01
CA LEU A 202 -9.26 -27.93 2.26
C LEU A 202 -9.68 -28.79 1.07
N GLU A 203 -9.52 -28.27 -0.14
CA GLU A 203 -9.98 -28.90 -1.38
C GLU A 203 -8.88 -29.73 -2.07
N GLN A 204 -7.65 -29.70 -1.54
CA GLN A 204 -6.47 -30.29 -2.19
C GLN A 204 -6.27 -29.76 -3.61
N THR A 205 -6.55 -28.47 -3.82
CA THR A 205 -6.37 -27.75 -5.08
C THR A 205 -5.20 -26.77 -4.96
N PRO A 206 -4.67 -26.22 -6.08
CA PRO A 206 -3.66 -25.17 -6.00
C PRO A 206 -4.15 -23.98 -5.14
N ALA A 207 -3.35 -23.62 -4.14
CA ALA A 207 -3.63 -22.52 -3.22
C ALA A 207 -3.65 -21.15 -3.91
N ARG A 208 -2.79 -20.97 -4.92
CA ARG A 208 -2.65 -19.73 -5.67
C ARG A 208 -3.77 -19.60 -6.73
N PRO A 209 -4.61 -18.54 -6.67
CA PRO A 209 -5.66 -18.31 -7.67
C PRO A 209 -5.11 -18.13 -9.09
N ALA A 210 -5.90 -18.52 -10.09
CA ALA A 210 -5.50 -18.40 -11.50
C ALA A 210 -5.92 -17.07 -12.15
N THR A 211 -6.92 -16.38 -11.58
CA THR A 211 -7.48 -15.14 -12.13
C THR A 211 -7.59 -14.07 -11.05
N MET A 212 -7.56 -12.79 -11.45
CA MET A 212 -7.78 -11.67 -10.53
C MET A 212 -9.16 -11.72 -9.88
N HIS A 213 -10.17 -12.14 -10.63
CA HIS A 213 -11.53 -12.29 -10.11
C HIS A 213 -11.57 -13.30 -8.95
N GLN A 214 -10.95 -14.47 -9.13
CA GLN A 214 -10.90 -15.49 -8.07
C GLN A 214 -10.12 -14.98 -6.86
N LEU A 215 -9.00 -14.28 -7.10
CA LEU A 215 -8.15 -13.73 -6.05
C LEU A 215 -8.89 -12.75 -5.14
N GLU A 216 -9.63 -11.81 -5.72
CA GLU A 216 -10.44 -10.85 -4.95
C GLU A 216 -11.72 -11.47 -4.38
N ALA A 217 -12.43 -12.31 -5.14
CA ALA A 217 -13.64 -12.98 -4.64
C ALA A 217 -13.35 -13.85 -3.40
N GLU A 218 -12.18 -14.50 -3.35
CA GLU A 218 -11.78 -15.32 -2.21
C GLU A 218 -11.26 -14.48 -1.05
N ASN A 219 -10.47 -13.43 -1.29
CA ASN A 219 -9.72 -12.76 -0.21
C ASN A 219 -10.18 -11.35 0.14
N GLY A 220 -10.92 -10.64 -0.72
CA GLY A 220 -11.47 -9.32 -0.43
C GLY A 220 -12.21 -9.25 0.92
N PRO A 221 -13.13 -10.19 1.22
CA PRO A 221 -13.82 -10.23 2.51
C PRO A 221 -12.88 -10.41 3.72
N TRP A 222 -11.75 -11.10 3.55
CA TRP A 222 -10.75 -11.28 4.60
C TRP A 222 -9.98 -9.97 4.85
N ILE A 223 -9.64 -9.26 3.78
CA ILE A 223 -8.98 -7.95 3.85
C ILE A 223 -9.89 -6.96 4.57
N ASP A 224 -11.17 -6.90 4.19
CA ASP A 224 -12.16 -6.03 4.83
C ASP A 224 -12.34 -6.34 6.31
N PHE A 225 -12.48 -7.62 6.66
CA PHE A 225 -12.63 -8.00 8.06
C PHE A 225 -11.43 -7.56 8.91
N LEU A 226 -10.21 -7.82 8.44
CA LEU A 226 -9.01 -7.56 9.20
C LEU A 226 -8.72 -6.05 9.31
N TRP A 227 -8.86 -5.33 8.20
CA TRP A 227 -8.42 -3.95 8.11
C TRP A 227 -9.57 -2.95 8.24
N SER A 228 -10.72 -3.18 7.63
CA SER A 228 -11.84 -2.24 7.71
C SER A 228 -12.65 -2.38 9.00
N ASP A 229 -12.92 -3.61 9.47
CA ASP A 229 -13.82 -3.83 10.62
C ASP A 229 -13.08 -3.96 11.95
N LEU A 230 -12.01 -4.78 11.99
CA LEU A 230 -11.28 -5.04 13.23
C LEU A 230 -10.36 -3.88 13.61
N GLY A 231 -9.67 -3.30 12.64
CA GLY A 231 -8.79 -2.16 12.88
C GLY A 231 -9.56 -0.89 13.28
N SER A 232 -10.75 -0.66 12.74
CA SER A 232 -11.59 0.51 13.07
C SER A 232 -12.38 0.38 14.39
N ALA A 233 -12.25 -0.74 15.12
CA ALA A 233 -13.06 -1.06 16.31
C ALA A 233 -12.72 -0.26 17.60
N GLY A 234 -12.15 0.94 17.48
CA GLY A 234 -11.88 1.85 18.61
C GLY A 234 -10.80 1.33 19.58
N GLU A 235 -11.05 1.34 20.90
CA GLU A 235 -10.09 0.90 21.94
C GLU A 235 -9.60 -0.55 21.72
N VAL A 236 -10.43 -1.42 21.14
CA VAL A 236 -10.06 -2.79 20.77
C VAL A 236 -9.15 -2.81 19.52
N GLY A 237 -9.36 -1.91 18.57
CA GLY A 237 -8.49 -1.70 17.40
C GLY A 237 -7.11 -1.18 17.79
N GLY A 238 -7.03 -0.27 18.77
CA GLY A 238 -5.76 0.21 19.33
C GLY A 238 -4.93 -0.89 20.00
N GLN A 239 -5.59 -1.84 20.67
CA GLN A 239 -4.94 -3.06 21.17
C GLN A 239 -4.60 -4.06 20.04
N THR A 240 -5.34 -4.03 18.92
CA THR A 240 -5.04 -4.83 17.72
C THR A 240 -3.81 -4.30 16.97
N GLY A 241 -3.54 -2.99 17.00
CA GLY A 241 -2.26 -2.43 16.56
C GLY A 241 -1.07 -3.02 17.34
N SER A 242 -1.24 -3.28 18.64
CA SER A 242 -0.25 -4.02 19.43
C SER A 242 -0.18 -5.51 19.07
N LEU A 243 -1.30 -6.13 18.67
CA LEU A 243 -1.36 -7.51 18.16
C LEU A 243 -0.61 -7.65 16.82
N TYR A 244 -0.77 -6.67 15.93
CA TYR A 244 -0.04 -6.54 14.67
C TYR A 244 1.46 -6.33 14.89
N GLN A 245 1.87 -5.38 15.74
CA GLN A 245 3.27 -5.22 16.13
C GLN A 245 3.85 -6.48 16.78
N THR A 246 3.05 -7.21 17.55
CA THR A 246 3.45 -8.51 18.13
C THR A 246 3.61 -9.58 17.05
N MET A 247 2.72 -9.63 16.05
CA MET A 247 2.81 -10.55 14.91
C MET A 247 4.02 -10.24 14.00
N LEU A 248 4.36 -8.95 13.84
CA LEU A 248 5.53 -8.48 13.09
C LEU A 248 6.84 -8.73 13.85
N SER A 249 6.84 -8.75 15.19
CA SER A 249 8.05 -8.98 15.97
C SER A 249 8.59 -10.42 15.84
N ALA A 250 9.67 -10.59 15.06
CA ALA A 250 10.26 -11.88 14.66
C ALA A 250 10.66 -12.87 15.79
N GLY A 251 10.66 -12.42 17.05
CA GLY A 251 10.95 -13.23 18.24
C GLY A 251 9.72 -13.73 19.01
N ALA A 252 8.54 -13.11 18.85
CA ALA A 252 7.35 -13.43 19.64
C ALA A 252 6.33 -14.30 18.89
N SER A 253 6.36 -14.34 17.56
CA SER A 253 5.25 -14.86 16.75
C SER A 253 4.96 -16.36 16.89
N HIS A 254 5.94 -17.22 17.18
CA HIS A 254 5.68 -18.67 17.36
C HIS A 254 5.01 -18.98 18.70
N ASP A 255 5.57 -18.47 19.80
CA ASP A 255 4.99 -18.62 21.15
C ASP A 255 3.63 -17.91 21.26
N PHE A 256 3.48 -16.80 20.52
CA PHE A 256 2.24 -16.04 20.41
C PHE A 256 1.18 -16.76 19.57
N ALA A 257 1.54 -17.31 18.40
CA ALA A 257 0.66 -18.13 17.56
C ALA A 257 0.14 -19.36 18.33
N GLU A 258 1.02 -20.05 19.05
CA GLU A 258 0.64 -21.20 19.86
C GLU A 258 -0.23 -20.79 21.07
N SER A 259 0.06 -19.63 21.68
CA SER A 259 -0.74 -19.01 22.74
C SER A 259 -2.15 -18.65 22.26
N ILE A 260 -2.29 -17.99 21.11
CA ILE A 260 -3.58 -17.63 20.50
C ILE A 260 -4.36 -18.89 20.17
N THR A 261 -3.73 -19.88 19.53
CA THR A 261 -4.34 -21.16 19.20
C THR A 261 -4.87 -21.84 20.47
N ARG A 262 -4.05 -21.92 21.53
CA ARG A 262 -4.47 -22.51 22.83
C ARG A 262 -5.60 -21.73 23.49
N ARG A 263 -5.59 -20.38 23.41
CA ARG A 263 -6.64 -19.53 23.98
C ARG A 263 -7.96 -19.61 23.21
N LEU A 264 -7.92 -19.64 21.88
CA LEU A 264 -9.10 -19.78 21.02
C LEU A 264 -9.75 -21.15 21.19
N THR A 265 -8.95 -22.22 21.10
CA THR A 265 -9.43 -23.61 21.25
C THR A 265 -9.93 -23.88 22.67
N GLY A 266 -9.22 -23.38 23.69
CA GLY A 266 -9.65 -23.43 25.09
C GLY A 266 -10.91 -22.61 25.37
N GLY A 267 -11.02 -21.41 24.79
CA GLY A 267 -12.18 -20.52 24.93
C GLY A 267 -13.44 -21.06 24.26
N LEU A 268 -13.32 -21.63 23.06
CA LEU A 268 -14.42 -22.29 22.34
C LEU A 268 -15.00 -23.46 23.14
N ASN A 269 -14.13 -24.28 23.74
CA ASN A 269 -14.57 -25.41 24.56
C ASN A 269 -15.19 -24.94 25.88
N ALA A 270 -14.52 -24.05 26.61
CA ALA A 270 -14.93 -23.66 27.96
C ALA A 270 -16.12 -22.70 28.01
N LYS A 271 -16.27 -21.80 27.02
CA LYS A 271 -17.32 -20.76 27.03
C LYS A 271 -18.50 -21.07 26.13
N LEU A 272 -18.27 -21.76 25.01
CA LEU A 272 -19.29 -22.01 23.99
C LEU A 272 -19.67 -23.49 23.87
N GLY A 273 -18.99 -24.39 24.60
CA GLY A 273 -19.23 -25.83 24.55
C GLY A 273 -18.88 -26.46 23.19
N ILE A 274 -18.12 -25.76 22.35
CA ILE A 274 -17.73 -26.22 21.02
C ILE A 274 -16.47 -27.06 21.17
N ASN A 275 -16.56 -28.35 20.83
CA ASN A 275 -15.43 -29.26 20.85
C ASN A 275 -14.47 -28.93 19.68
N PRO A 276 -13.22 -28.46 19.93
CA PRO A 276 -12.26 -28.16 18.87
C PRO A 276 -11.84 -29.39 18.05
N GLN A 277 -11.96 -30.59 18.61
CA GLN A 277 -11.70 -31.84 17.92
C GLN A 277 -12.90 -32.31 17.06
N MET A 278 -13.99 -31.54 17.00
CA MET A 278 -15.11 -31.85 16.12
C MET A 278 -14.65 -31.87 14.66
N GLN A 279 -14.99 -32.95 13.96
CA GLN A 279 -14.76 -33.04 12.52
C GLN A 279 -15.78 -32.18 11.77
N LEU A 280 -15.27 -31.34 10.88
CA LEU A 280 -16.10 -30.48 10.03
C LEU A 280 -16.39 -31.18 8.70
N LYS A 281 -15.36 -31.36 7.87
CA LYS A 281 -15.45 -32.02 6.56
C LYS A 281 -14.11 -32.68 6.22
N TYR A 282 -14.14 -33.80 5.50
CA TYR A 282 -12.95 -34.54 5.03
C TYR A 282 -11.93 -34.91 6.12
N GLY A 283 -12.38 -35.15 7.36
CA GLY A 283 -11.50 -35.53 8.48
C GLY A 283 -10.72 -34.36 9.10
N ILE A 284 -10.97 -33.12 8.65
CA ILE A 284 -10.37 -31.91 9.21
C ILE A 284 -11.17 -31.46 10.43
N THR A 285 -10.48 -31.27 11.55
CA THR A 285 -11.07 -30.77 12.79
C THR A 285 -11.08 -29.25 12.84
N LEU A 286 -11.93 -28.69 13.69
CA LEU A 286 -11.93 -27.24 13.97
C LEU A 286 -10.56 -26.76 14.49
N ASP A 287 -9.87 -27.57 15.30
CA ASP A 287 -8.51 -27.32 15.78
C ASP A 287 -7.49 -27.23 14.63
N ASN A 288 -7.59 -28.13 13.64
CA ASN A 288 -6.73 -28.10 12.46
C ASN A 288 -6.95 -26.83 11.63
N LEU A 289 -8.20 -26.35 11.51
CA LEU A 289 -8.50 -25.09 10.82
C LEU A 289 -7.96 -23.86 11.56
N ILE A 290 -8.10 -23.82 12.89
CA ILE A 290 -7.60 -22.71 13.71
C ILE A 290 -6.07 -22.67 13.64
N ARG A 291 -5.40 -23.82 13.77
CA ARG A 291 -3.95 -23.94 13.62
C ARG A 291 -3.48 -23.53 12.24
N ALA A 292 -4.12 -24.05 11.18
CA ALA A 292 -3.78 -23.67 9.82
C ALA A 292 -3.98 -22.17 9.59
N GLY A 293 -5.09 -21.58 10.06
CA GLY A 293 -5.33 -20.15 9.94
C GLY A 293 -4.27 -19.29 10.67
N VAL A 294 -3.88 -19.70 11.87
CA VAL A 294 -2.85 -19.01 12.67
C VAL A 294 -1.45 -19.20 12.08
N ASP A 295 -1.07 -20.42 11.66
CA ASP A 295 0.24 -20.71 11.07
C ASP A 295 0.41 -20.02 9.71
N LEU A 296 -0.66 -19.95 8.90
CA LEU A 296 -0.66 -19.28 7.58
C LEU A 296 -0.56 -17.76 7.68
N THR A 297 -1.01 -17.15 8.79
CA THR A 297 -1.01 -15.70 9.01
C THR A 297 0.18 -15.21 9.83
N ALA A 298 0.55 -15.93 10.90
CA ALA A 298 1.62 -15.53 11.83
C ALA A 298 3.00 -16.16 11.50
N GLY A 299 3.04 -17.38 10.97
CA GLY A 299 4.29 -18.10 10.70
C GLY A 299 5.11 -17.48 9.56
N ARG A 300 4.43 -17.09 8.47
CA ARG A 300 5.08 -16.48 7.28
C ARG A 300 5.49 -15.02 7.49
N ALA A 301 4.75 -14.26 8.31
CA ALA A 301 5.13 -12.89 8.68
C ALA A 301 6.48 -12.86 9.42
N ALA A 302 6.72 -13.84 10.30
CA ALA A 302 7.95 -13.96 11.08
C ALA A 302 9.17 -14.41 10.26
N GLU A 303 8.99 -15.25 9.23
CA GLU A 303 10.08 -15.69 8.34
C GLU A 303 10.57 -14.56 7.43
N ARG A 304 9.67 -13.72 6.91
CA ARG A 304 10.00 -12.59 6.03
C ARG A 304 10.85 -11.50 6.69
N GLN A 305 10.66 -11.24 7.99
CA GLN A 305 11.52 -10.30 8.73
C GLN A 305 12.92 -10.84 9.01
N ARG A 306 13.11 -12.17 9.12
CA ARG A 306 14.44 -12.76 9.41
C ARG A 306 15.41 -12.66 8.24
N GLU A 307 14.92 -12.68 7.01
CA GLU A 307 15.73 -12.52 5.79
C GLU A 307 15.91 -11.04 5.38
N GLY A 308 15.04 -10.15 5.87
CA GLY A 308 14.93 -8.74 5.45
C GLY A 308 15.97 -7.76 5.98
N TYR A 309 16.92 -8.18 6.83
CA TYR A 309 17.94 -7.27 7.39
C TYR A 309 19.00 -6.81 6.38
N GLY A 310 19.13 -7.47 5.22
CA GLY A 310 20.16 -7.14 4.22
C GLY A 310 19.72 -7.19 2.75
N HIS A 311 18.52 -7.70 2.45
CA HIS A 311 18.01 -7.83 1.09
C HIS A 311 16.65 -7.15 0.94
N VAL A 312 16.45 -6.44 -0.18
CA VAL A 312 15.21 -5.71 -0.46
C VAL A 312 14.08 -6.65 -0.84
N LEU A 313 14.40 -7.73 -1.58
CA LEU A 313 13.48 -8.82 -1.88
C LEU A 313 14.09 -10.18 -1.50
N GLY A 314 13.29 -11.04 -0.86
CA GLY A 314 13.62 -12.45 -0.62
C GLY A 314 13.19 -13.39 -1.77
N GLU A 315 13.69 -14.62 -1.80
CA GLU A 315 13.34 -15.61 -2.85
C GLU A 315 11.82 -15.87 -2.93
N ALA A 316 11.16 -15.94 -1.77
CA ALA A 316 9.71 -16.15 -1.70
C ALA A 316 8.91 -14.96 -2.27
N GLU A 317 9.41 -13.73 -2.11
CA GLU A 317 8.76 -12.54 -2.65
C GLU A 317 8.93 -12.46 -4.17
N ILE A 318 10.11 -12.83 -4.69
CA ILE A 318 10.33 -12.95 -6.13
C ILE A 318 9.40 -13.99 -6.75
N ASP A 319 9.23 -15.15 -6.10
CA ASP A 319 8.29 -16.19 -6.55
C ASP A 319 6.82 -15.72 -6.52
N ASP A 320 6.42 -14.98 -5.48
CA ASP A 320 5.08 -14.40 -5.39
C ASP A 320 4.83 -13.31 -6.46
N ILE A 321 5.80 -12.44 -6.73
CA ILE A 321 5.75 -11.48 -7.85
C ILE A 321 5.66 -12.21 -9.19
N GLY A 322 6.53 -13.19 -9.43
CA GLY A 322 6.57 -13.97 -10.65
C GLY A 322 5.24 -14.69 -10.91
N TRP A 323 4.66 -15.30 -9.87
CA TRP A 323 3.33 -15.90 -9.95
C TRP A 323 2.26 -14.86 -10.32
N TYR A 324 2.17 -13.75 -9.58
CA TYR A 324 1.11 -12.76 -9.77
C TYR A 324 1.14 -12.18 -11.20
N LEU A 325 2.33 -11.82 -11.67
CA LEU A 325 2.54 -11.24 -12.99
C LEU A 325 2.32 -12.25 -14.12
N GLY A 326 2.79 -13.49 -13.95
CA GLY A 326 2.74 -14.53 -14.98
C GLY A 326 1.42 -15.31 -15.06
N GLN A 327 0.59 -15.24 -14.01
CA GLN A 327 -0.68 -15.98 -13.93
C GLN A 327 -1.90 -15.06 -13.90
N PRO A 328 -2.40 -14.54 -12.75
CA PRO A 328 -3.66 -13.80 -12.73
C PRO A 328 -3.59 -12.50 -13.53
N MET A 329 -2.46 -11.77 -13.51
CA MET A 329 -2.33 -10.51 -14.26
C MET A 329 -2.21 -10.76 -15.75
N ALA A 330 -1.35 -11.71 -16.13
CA ALA A 330 -1.19 -12.09 -17.53
C ALA A 330 -2.49 -12.64 -18.14
N ALA A 331 -3.32 -13.34 -17.37
CA ALA A 331 -4.62 -13.82 -17.82
C ALA A 331 -5.53 -12.63 -18.21
N GLN A 332 -5.67 -11.65 -17.32
CA GLN A 332 -6.50 -10.47 -17.56
C GLN A 332 -5.95 -9.59 -18.70
N LEU A 333 -4.63 -9.36 -18.76
CA LEU A 333 -4.02 -8.60 -19.86
C LEU A 333 -4.23 -9.26 -21.22
N ARG A 334 -4.17 -10.60 -21.32
CA ARG A 334 -4.48 -11.31 -22.57
C ARG A 334 -5.94 -11.18 -22.97
N GLU A 335 -6.85 -11.14 -21.99
CA GLU A 335 -8.27 -10.90 -22.27
C GLU A 335 -8.50 -9.49 -22.81
N GLU A 336 -7.84 -8.48 -22.23
CA GLU A 336 -8.04 -7.08 -22.58
C GLU A 336 -7.27 -6.64 -23.84
N LEU A 337 -6.05 -7.13 -24.04
CA LEU A 337 -5.15 -6.72 -25.12
C LEU A 337 -4.99 -7.78 -26.23
N GLY A 338 -5.47 -9.00 -26.03
CA GLY A 338 -5.30 -10.15 -26.94
C GLY A 338 -3.92 -10.82 -26.84
N GLU A 339 -2.84 -10.05 -26.66
CA GLU A 339 -1.49 -10.54 -26.39
C GLU A 339 -0.82 -9.76 -25.26
N LEU A 340 0.18 -10.36 -24.61
CA LEU A 340 0.96 -9.64 -23.61
C LEU A 340 1.83 -8.57 -24.28
N PRO A 341 2.00 -7.39 -23.64
CA PRO A 341 2.92 -6.38 -24.12
C PRO A 341 4.35 -6.93 -24.19
N ARG A 342 5.12 -6.46 -25.17
CA ARG A 342 6.51 -6.88 -25.34
C ARG A 342 7.39 -6.33 -24.22
N GLU A 343 7.14 -5.08 -23.86
CA GLU A 343 7.81 -4.38 -22.76
C GLU A 343 6.78 -4.07 -21.67
N MET A 344 7.04 -4.57 -20.47
CA MET A 344 6.13 -4.47 -19.34
C MET A 344 6.87 -3.83 -18.17
N GLN A 345 6.23 -2.83 -17.56
CA GLN A 345 6.65 -2.24 -16.30
C GLN A 345 5.58 -2.50 -15.25
N PHE A 346 5.96 -2.94 -14.07
CA PHE A 346 5.08 -3.19 -12.95
C PHE A 346 5.47 -2.30 -11.78
N VAL A 347 4.52 -1.48 -11.33
CA VAL A 347 4.69 -0.58 -10.19
C VAL A 347 3.83 -1.06 -9.04
N PHE A 348 4.42 -1.17 -7.85
CA PHE A 348 3.70 -1.54 -6.63
C PHE A 348 4.24 -0.86 -5.37
N GLY A 349 3.54 -1.01 -4.25
CA GLY A 349 3.89 -0.50 -2.92
C GLY A 349 3.94 -1.62 -1.87
N HIS A 350 3.30 -1.41 -0.72
CA HIS A 350 3.04 -2.37 0.35
C HIS A 350 4.21 -2.77 1.26
N THR A 351 5.43 -2.89 0.73
CA THR A 351 6.57 -3.44 1.51
C THR A 351 7.35 -2.40 2.30
N HIS A 352 7.06 -1.12 2.11
CA HIS A 352 7.80 0.02 2.65
C HIS A 352 9.30 0.06 2.28
N LYS A 353 9.72 -0.76 1.31
CA LYS A 353 11.11 -0.90 0.85
C LYS A 353 11.19 -0.51 -0.62
N PRO A 354 11.51 0.75 -0.93
CA PRO A 354 11.50 1.19 -2.31
C PRO A 354 12.61 0.45 -3.07
N PHE A 355 12.37 0.03 -4.30
CA PHE A 355 13.38 -0.61 -5.15
C PHE A 355 13.00 -0.58 -6.62
N GLN A 356 13.95 -0.93 -7.46
CA GLN A 356 13.71 -1.17 -8.87
C GLN A 356 14.65 -2.25 -9.38
N ASP A 357 14.14 -3.14 -10.22
CA ASP A 357 14.92 -4.22 -10.83
C ASP A 357 14.22 -4.74 -12.10
N GLU A 358 14.82 -5.73 -12.75
CA GLU A 358 14.24 -6.49 -13.85
C GLU A 358 14.05 -7.95 -13.47
N LEU A 359 12.82 -8.44 -13.55
CA LEU A 359 12.50 -9.84 -13.24
C LEU A 359 12.12 -10.61 -14.51
N MET A 360 12.72 -11.78 -14.68
CA MET A 360 12.25 -12.75 -15.67
C MET A 360 10.97 -13.40 -15.17
N VAL A 361 9.87 -13.19 -15.91
CA VAL A 361 8.55 -13.69 -15.56
C VAL A 361 8.00 -14.56 -16.68
N ASP A 362 7.45 -15.71 -16.32
CA ASP A 362 6.84 -16.63 -17.27
C ASP A 362 5.73 -15.95 -18.08
N GLY A 363 5.77 -16.15 -19.40
CA GLY A 363 4.82 -15.59 -20.35
C GLY A 363 5.27 -14.27 -21.00
N TYR A 364 6.24 -13.56 -20.44
CA TYR A 364 6.78 -12.33 -21.03
C TYR A 364 8.01 -12.59 -21.90
N ALA A 365 8.15 -11.86 -23.00
CA ALA A 365 9.24 -12.03 -23.96
C ALA A 365 10.54 -11.33 -23.53
N THR A 366 10.44 -10.31 -22.67
CA THR A 366 11.56 -9.59 -22.08
C THR A 366 11.36 -9.54 -20.56
N PRO A 367 12.42 -9.32 -19.76
CA PRO A 367 12.24 -9.10 -18.32
C PRO A 367 11.17 -8.03 -18.06
N VAL A 368 10.39 -8.17 -17.00
CA VAL A 368 9.47 -7.13 -16.54
C VAL A 368 10.29 -6.18 -15.69
N GLY A 369 10.24 -4.87 -15.97
CA GLY A 369 10.82 -3.91 -15.03
C GLY A 369 9.86 -3.74 -13.85
N VAL A 370 10.37 -3.89 -12.64
CA VAL A 370 9.59 -3.92 -11.41
C VAL A 370 10.05 -2.78 -10.53
N PHE A 371 9.09 -2.03 -9.99
CA PHE A 371 9.34 -0.85 -9.17
C PHE A 371 8.48 -0.90 -7.91
N ASN A 372 9.10 -0.69 -6.75
CA ASN A 372 8.41 -0.51 -5.49
C ASN A 372 8.54 0.92 -4.99
N THR A 373 7.43 1.53 -4.60
CA THR A 373 7.34 2.91 -4.08
C THR A 373 7.85 3.05 -2.64
N GLY A 374 8.02 1.96 -1.90
CA GLY A 374 8.28 2.03 -0.47
C GLY A 374 7.10 2.61 0.30
N GLY A 375 7.35 3.28 1.42
CA GLY A 375 6.32 3.82 2.30
C GLY A 375 6.77 5.05 3.09
N TRP A 376 5.79 5.83 3.54
CA TRP A 376 5.99 7.07 4.27
C TRP A 376 5.83 6.91 5.78
N VAL A 377 5.69 5.69 6.26
CA VAL A 377 5.40 5.37 7.65
C VAL A 377 6.67 4.94 8.35
N LEU A 378 6.85 5.45 9.57
CA LEU A 378 7.87 4.96 10.48
C LEU A 378 7.21 3.94 11.41
N ASP A 379 6.83 2.77 10.96
CA ASP A 379 6.11 1.76 11.75
C ASP A 379 7.05 0.78 12.46
N GLU A 380 8.29 0.64 11.97
CA GLU A 380 9.19 -0.40 12.43
C GLU A 380 10.06 0.01 13.62
N PRO A 381 10.28 -0.88 14.61
CA PRO A 381 10.94 -0.51 15.87
C PRO A 381 12.37 0.02 15.70
N THR A 382 13.03 -0.39 14.61
CA THR A 382 14.41 -0.05 14.28
C THR A 382 14.50 0.44 12.85
N LEU A 383 15.29 1.49 12.63
CA LEU A 383 15.60 2.00 11.30
C LEU A 383 16.29 0.94 10.45
N MET A 384 15.89 0.80 9.19
CA MET A 384 16.47 -0.16 8.26
C MET A 384 16.88 0.56 6.96
N PRO A 385 18.11 0.37 6.46
CA PRO A 385 18.62 1.16 5.33
C PRO A 385 17.86 0.88 4.02
N VAL A 386 17.12 -0.23 3.96
CA VAL A 386 16.27 -0.63 2.83
C VAL A 386 14.87 0.00 2.89
N GLN A 387 14.43 0.49 4.06
CA GLN A 387 13.16 1.19 4.20
C GLN A 387 13.26 2.63 3.73
N GLY A 388 12.13 3.17 3.32
CA GLY A 388 11.98 4.57 2.92
C GLY A 388 10.93 4.72 1.84
N CYS A 389 11.03 5.78 1.04
CA CYS A 389 10.05 6.04 -0.02
C CYS A 389 10.68 6.44 -1.36
N ALA A 390 9.97 6.12 -2.43
CA ALA A 390 10.12 6.64 -3.77
C ALA A 390 8.75 6.96 -4.40
N ALA A 391 8.71 7.97 -5.26
CA ALA A 391 7.59 8.23 -6.16
C ALA A 391 7.91 7.68 -7.55
N MET A 392 6.96 7.06 -8.25
CA MET A 392 7.22 6.64 -9.63
C MET A 392 6.80 7.73 -10.61
N LEU A 393 7.71 8.06 -11.53
CA LEU A 393 7.46 8.94 -12.66
C LEU A 393 7.16 8.07 -13.88
N ILE A 394 6.05 8.32 -14.56
CA ILE A 394 5.67 7.64 -15.80
C ILE A 394 5.59 8.69 -16.91
N SER A 395 6.25 8.41 -18.03
CA SER A 395 6.23 9.29 -19.20
C SER A 395 5.03 9.04 -20.13
N ASP A 396 4.83 9.97 -21.06
CA ASP A 396 3.91 9.82 -22.20
C ASP A 396 4.27 8.64 -23.12
N GLU A 397 5.52 8.15 -23.09
CA GLU A 397 5.96 6.95 -23.81
C GLU A 397 6.00 5.69 -22.93
N LEU A 398 5.39 5.72 -21.74
CA LEU A 398 5.32 4.60 -20.81
C LEU A 398 6.69 4.10 -20.29
N GLU A 399 7.74 4.92 -20.36
CA GLU A 399 8.95 4.72 -19.55
C GLU A 399 8.65 5.03 -18.09
N VAL A 400 9.31 4.30 -17.18
CA VAL A 400 9.16 4.46 -15.72
C VAL A 400 10.51 4.79 -15.11
N ALA A 401 10.52 5.73 -14.17
CA ALA A 401 11.67 6.07 -13.35
C ALA A 401 11.26 6.20 -11.88
N SER A 402 12.13 5.74 -10.98
CA SER A 402 11.96 5.84 -9.53
C SER A 402 12.58 7.13 -9.04
N LEU A 403 11.77 8.09 -8.59
CA LEU A 403 12.24 9.23 -7.82
C LEU A 403 12.43 8.78 -6.39
N ARG A 404 13.66 8.36 -6.06
CA ARG A 404 14.05 7.97 -4.71
C ARG A 404 14.06 9.19 -3.81
N LEU A 405 13.17 9.22 -2.83
CA LEU A 405 13.00 10.37 -1.94
C LEU A 405 13.87 10.26 -0.70
N PHE A 406 13.81 9.12 -0.01
CA PHE A 406 14.68 8.83 1.12
C PHE A 406 14.78 7.33 1.38
N ASN A 407 15.81 6.98 2.13
CA ASN A 407 15.92 5.73 2.86
C ASN A 407 16.21 6.06 4.32
N ASP A 408 15.92 5.15 5.25
CA ASP A 408 16.21 5.41 6.65
C ASP A 408 17.72 5.66 6.87
N PRO A 409 18.09 6.72 7.60
CA PRO A 409 19.48 7.11 7.81
C PRO A 409 20.11 6.30 8.94
N THR A 410 20.47 5.03 8.71
CA THR A 410 21.02 4.16 9.77
C THR A 410 22.39 4.59 10.30
N ASP A 411 23.15 5.37 9.52
CA ASP A 411 24.41 5.99 9.93
C ASP A 411 24.25 7.49 10.28
N GLY A 412 23.00 7.96 10.38
CA GLY A 412 22.66 9.36 10.60
C GLY A 412 22.77 10.24 9.34
N THR A 413 23.22 9.70 8.21
CA THR A 413 23.29 10.43 6.93
C THR A 413 22.15 10.01 6.03
N MET A 414 21.46 10.98 5.44
CA MET A 414 20.42 10.70 4.45
C MET A 414 20.96 10.93 3.05
N ALA A 415 20.77 9.94 2.17
CA ALA A 415 21.11 10.09 0.76
C ALA A 415 20.25 11.18 0.12
N PRO A 416 20.80 11.95 -0.84
CA PRO A 416 20.01 12.95 -1.56
C PRO A 416 18.93 12.29 -2.40
N VAL A 417 17.87 13.07 -2.65
CA VAL A 417 16.83 12.72 -3.62
C VAL A 417 17.48 12.49 -4.99
N ARG A 418 17.11 11.41 -5.66
CA ARG A 418 17.72 10.99 -6.92
C ARG A 418 16.74 10.20 -7.78
N VAL A 419 17.04 10.08 -9.06
CA VAL A 419 16.25 9.28 -9.99
C VAL A 419 17.00 8.01 -10.35
N GLU A 420 16.30 6.88 -10.32
CA GLU A 420 16.84 5.56 -10.64
C GLU A 420 15.96 4.84 -11.66
N GLY A 421 16.57 4.09 -12.58
CA GLY A 421 15.87 3.19 -13.51
C GLY A 421 15.98 1.73 -13.07
N SER A 422 15.17 0.84 -13.65
CA SER A 422 15.22 -0.60 -13.39
C SER A 422 16.48 -1.32 -13.90
N GLY A 423 17.37 -0.61 -14.61
CA GLY A 423 18.51 -1.19 -15.33
C GLY A 423 18.41 -1.03 -16.84
N ARG A 424 17.21 -0.76 -17.36
CA ARG A 424 16.97 -0.38 -18.76
C ARG A 424 17.41 1.04 -19.04
N VAL A 425 17.96 1.25 -20.24
CA VAL A 425 18.18 2.60 -20.77
C VAL A 425 16.83 3.30 -20.89
N SER A 426 16.71 4.47 -20.28
CA SER A 426 15.47 5.23 -20.16
C SER A 426 15.78 6.71 -20.31
N ARG A 427 15.16 7.38 -21.29
CA ARG A 427 15.32 8.83 -21.46
C ARG A 427 14.65 9.58 -20.32
N LEU A 428 13.56 9.02 -19.79
CA LEU A 428 12.91 9.57 -18.61
C LEU A 428 13.87 9.66 -17.41
N VAL A 429 14.73 8.67 -17.20
CA VAL A 429 15.71 8.69 -16.09
C VAL A 429 16.68 9.86 -16.26
N ASP A 430 17.20 10.09 -17.46
CA ASP A 430 18.13 11.18 -17.74
C ASP A 430 17.43 12.55 -17.60
N ASP A 431 16.29 12.74 -18.27
CA ASP A 431 15.51 13.99 -18.26
C ASP A 431 15.05 14.35 -16.83
N ALA A 432 14.57 13.37 -16.06
CA ALA A 432 14.12 13.58 -14.69
C ALA A 432 15.30 13.79 -13.72
N SER A 433 16.45 13.15 -13.94
CA SER A 433 17.66 13.39 -13.14
C SER A 433 18.13 14.84 -13.28
N GLU A 434 18.15 15.36 -14.51
CA GLU A 434 18.51 16.76 -14.77
C GLU A 434 17.51 17.72 -14.11
N ALA A 435 16.21 17.43 -14.20
CA ALA A 435 15.16 18.24 -13.57
C ALA A 435 15.27 18.25 -12.02
N VAL A 436 15.53 17.09 -11.40
CA VAL A 436 15.74 16.96 -9.95
C VAL A 436 17.01 17.69 -9.51
N ALA A 437 18.10 17.61 -10.28
CA ALA A 437 19.31 18.36 -10.01
C ALA A 437 19.10 19.88 -10.10
N GLY A 438 18.21 20.33 -11.00
CA GLY A 438 17.79 21.73 -11.09
C GLY A 438 16.97 22.23 -9.88
N ALA A 439 16.36 21.31 -9.12
CA ALA A 439 15.56 21.58 -7.91
C ALA A 439 16.29 21.16 -6.63
N ALA A 440 17.63 21.17 -6.65
CA ALA A 440 18.44 20.62 -5.56
C ALA A 440 18.22 21.31 -4.21
N ASP A 441 17.96 22.61 -4.19
CA ASP A 441 17.74 23.36 -2.95
C ASP A 441 16.42 22.95 -2.29
N GLU A 442 15.33 22.83 -3.06
CA GLU A 442 14.04 22.35 -2.56
C GLU A 442 14.12 20.90 -2.08
N TRP A 443 14.83 20.03 -2.81
CA TRP A 443 15.03 18.65 -2.40
C TRP A 443 15.93 18.51 -1.16
N ALA A 444 16.94 19.36 -1.00
CA ALA A 444 17.73 19.42 0.22
C ALA A 444 16.91 19.86 1.44
N ALA A 445 16.00 20.83 1.26
CA ALA A 445 15.06 21.23 2.30
C ALA A 445 14.10 20.09 2.68
N PHE A 446 13.52 19.40 1.69
CA PHE A 446 12.72 18.19 1.91
C PHE A 446 13.51 17.14 2.69
N SER A 447 14.76 16.88 2.28
CA SER A 447 15.61 15.90 2.97
C SER A 447 15.85 16.28 4.43
N SER A 448 16.07 17.57 4.72
CA SER A 448 16.24 18.06 6.10
C SER A 448 14.99 17.84 6.95
N GLU A 449 13.80 18.10 6.42
CA GLU A 449 12.53 17.91 7.15
C GLU A 449 12.25 16.44 7.44
N VAL A 450 12.48 15.55 6.45
CA VAL A 450 12.34 14.10 6.63
C VAL A 450 13.29 13.60 7.70
N HIS A 451 14.58 13.95 7.61
CA HIS A 451 15.58 13.53 8.57
C HIS A 451 15.24 13.99 10.00
N GLY A 452 14.85 15.26 10.16
CA GLY A 452 14.43 15.81 11.45
C GLY A 452 13.23 15.06 12.04
N ARG A 453 12.26 14.67 11.22
CA ARG A 453 11.09 13.89 11.65
C ARG A 453 11.46 12.47 12.06
N ILE A 454 12.31 11.78 11.29
CA ILE A 454 12.78 10.43 11.61
C ILE A 454 13.52 10.42 12.95
N VAL A 455 14.45 11.36 13.16
CA VAL A 455 15.20 11.46 14.42
C VAL A 455 14.28 11.76 15.60
N ALA A 456 13.33 12.69 15.45
CA ALA A 456 12.38 13.01 16.52
C ALA A 456 11.49 11.83 16.90
N GLU A 457 11.09 11.01 15.92
CA GLU A 457 10.31 9.79 16.15
C GLU A 457 11.12 8.70 16.85
N ALA A 458 12.35 8.44 16.37
CA ALA A 458 13.26 7.50 17.00
C ALA A 458 13.54 7.87 18.47
N ASP A 459 13.80 9.15 18.75
CA ASP A 459 13.99 9.67 20.10
C ASP A 459 12.75 9.49 20.98
N ARG A 460 11.55 9.67 20.42
CA ARG A 460 10.28 9.46 21.14
C ARG A 460 10.14 7.99 21.55
N ARG A 461 10.36 7.06 20.61
CA ARG A 461 10.27 5.62 20.86
C ARG A 461 11.23 5.14 21.94
N VAL A 462 12.47 5.62 21.91
CA VAL A 462 13.47 5.30 22.94
C VAL A 462 13.00 5.76 24.32
N ARG A 463 12.41 6.97 24.43
CA ARG A 463 11.84 7.46 25.68
C ARG A 463 10.67 6.59 26.16
N ASP A 464 9.73 6.28 25.26
CA ASP A 464 8.56 5.47 25.59
C ASP A 464 8.96 4.05 26.06
N MET A 465 9.95 3.43 25.41
CA MET A 465 10.49 2.13 25.82
C MET A 465 11.15 2.18 27.21
N LEU A 466 11.90 3.24 27.51
CA LEU A 466 12.52 3.43 28.84
C LEU A 466 11.46 3.62 29.92
N ASP A 467 10.41 4.38 29.64
CA ASP A 467 9.32 4.62 30.58
C ASP A 467 8.50 3.34 30.85
N GLN A 468 8.20 2.55 29.82
CA GLN A 468 7.56 1.24 29.97
C GLN A 468 8.41 0.26 30.78
N SER A 469 9.72 0.21 30.52
CA SER A 469 10.66 -0.62 31.28
C SER A 469 10.69 -0.21 32.76
N ASN A 470 10.73 1.10 33.03
CA ASN A 470 10.69 1.62 34.39
C ASN A 470 9.37 1.32 35.11
N HIS A 471 8.24 1.33 34.39
CA HIS A 471 6.93 0.96 34.92
C HIS A 471 6.88 -0.53 35.28
N ALA A 472 7.32 -1.41 34.36
CA ALA A 472 7.36 -2.85 34.59
C ALA A 472 8.28 -3.24 35.76
N VAL A 473 9.41 -2.54 35.94
CA VAL A 473 10.31 -2.74 37.09
C VAL A 473 9.66 -2.30 38.40
N ARG A 474 8.83 -1.25 38.39
CA ARG A 474 8.07 -0.80 39.58
C ARG A 474 6.94 -1.77 39.94
N GLU A 475 6.17 -2.23 38.96
CA GLU A 475 5.12 -3.24 39.18
C GLU A 475 5.69 -4.59 39.64
N ALA A 476 6.89 -4.97 39.22
CA ALA A 476 7.56 -6.18 39.69
C ALA A 476 8.18 -6.04 41.10
N ALA A 477 8.29 -4.82 41.62
CA ALA A 477 8.83 -4.51 42.94
C ALA A 477 7.74 -4.30 44.01
N GLU A 478 6.48 -4.17 43.59
CA GLU A 478 5.28 -4.17 44.43
C GLU A 478 4.66 -5.57 44.53
#